data_AF-A0A349BCI0-F1
#
_entry.id   AF-A0A349BCI0-F1
#
_cell.length_a   1.000
_cell.length_b   1.000
_cell.length_c   1.000
_cell.angle_alpha   90.00
_cell.angle_beta   90.00
_cell.angle_gamma   90.00
#
_symmetry.space_group_name_H-M   'P 1'
#
loop_
_entity.id
_entity.type
_entity.pdbx_description
1 polymer ?
#
loop_
_entity_poly.entity_id
_entity_poly.type
_entity_poly.pdbx_seq_one_letter_code
_entity_poly.pdbx_strand_id
1 'polypeptide(L)'
;AELWRAKASRFLPQLADRVQERHARAGEVAFLLEPDLKEGRGGLRDVQSLQWACRAREMLWQGDDEALQDAYDVLLAARVELHRRTGRMGDVLVLEEQDGVAGALGVADADDLMRGLAEAARIISFRSDDTWRRVGMTLRRGIGRFSRRDRALAPGAVLRDGE
;
A
#
# COMPACT_ATOMS: atom_id res chain seq x y z
N ALA A 1 -1.34 8.28 18.85
CA ALA A 1 -1.23 8.92 17.52
C ALA A 1 -0.19 10.05 17.50
N GLU A 2 -0.11 10.90 18.53
CA GLU A 2 0.79 12.07 18.55
C GLU A 2 2.29 11.74 18.41
N LEU A 3 2.79 10.69 19.08
CA LEU A 3 4.20 10.29 18.98
C LEU A 3 4.60 9.92 17.54
N TRP A 4 3.70 9.26 16.80
CA TRP A 4 3.93 8.85 15.42
C TRP A 4 4.08 10.06 14.50
N ARG A 5 3.21 11.06 14.65
CA ARG A 5 3.29 12.34 13.92
C ARG A 5 4.54 13.15 14.32
N ALA A 6 4.83 13.24 15.63
CA ALA A 6 5.98 14.00 16.13
C ALA A 6 7.32 13.44 15.61
N LYS A 7 7.43 12.12 15.49
CA LYS A 7 8.65 11.42 15.04
C LYS A 7 8.60 10.94 13.58
N ALA A 8 7.69 11.49 12.77
CA ALA A 8 7.52 11.08 11.36
C ALA A 8 8.81 11.18 10.54
N SER A 9 9.66 12.19 10.80
CA SER A 9 10.97 12.35 10.13
C SER A 9 11.91 11.15 10.32
N ARG A 10 11.78 10.46 11.46
CA ARG A 10 12.57 9.27 11.81
C ARG A 10 11.89 7.99 11.35
N PHE A 11 10.57 7.89 11.52
CA PHE A 11 9.85 6.64 11.28
C PHE A 11 9.48 6.42 9.81
N LEU A 12 9.23 7.46 9.02
CA LEU A 12 8.89 7.32 7.61
C LEU A 12 10.04 6.72 6.78
N PRO A 13 11.32 7.13 6.93
CA PRO A 13 12.43 6.45 6.28
C PRO A 13 12.53 4.98 6.65
N GLN A 14 12.44 4.66 7.95
CA GLN A 14 12.52 3.27 8.43
C GLN A 14 11.38 2.40 7.90
N LEU A 15 10.19 2.98 7.72
CA LEU A 15 9.07 2.28 7.13
C LEU A 15 9.30 2.05 5.63
N ALA A 16 9.83 3.04 4.90
CA ALA A 16 10.19 2.90 3.50
C ALA A 16 11.25 1.80 3.29
N ASP A 17 12.28 1.77 4.14
CA ASP A 17 13.33 0.73 4.08
C ASP A 17 12.73 -0.67 4.28
N ARG A 18 11.84 -0.85 5.26
CA ARG A 18 11.15 -2.13 5.49
C ARG A 18 10.26 -2.56 4.32
N VAL A 19 9.65 -1.61 3.61
CA VAL A 19 8.88 -1.89 2.40
C VAL A 19 9.80 -2.45 1.32
N GLN A 20 10.95 -1.81 1.08
CA GLN A 20 11.93 -2.25 0.09
C GLN A 20 12.55 -3.61 0.44
N GLU A 21 12.96 -3.83 1.69
CA GLU A 21 13.50 -5.12 2.15
C GLU A 21 12.53 -6.27 1.92
N ARG A 22 11.25 -6.02 2.16
CA ARG A 22 10.21 -7.01 1.96
C ARG A 22 9.95 -7.28 0.48
N HIS A 23 9.85 -6.26 -0.36
CA HIS A 23 9.72 -6.41 -1.81
C HIS A 23 10.87 -7.24 -2.39
N ALA A 24 12.11 -6.99 -1.92
CA ALA A 24 13.29 -7.73 -2.36
C ALA A 24 13.25 -9.23 -1.99
N ARG A 25 12.56 -9.60 -0.91
CA ARG A 25 12.44 -11.00 -0.46
C ARG A 25 11.26 -11.73 -1.08
N ALA A 26 10.11 -11.05 -1.19
CA ALA A 26 8.84 -11.66 -1.60
C ALA A 26 8.54 -11.49 -3.10
N GLY A 27 9.27 -10.62 -3.80
CA GLY A 27 9.01 -10.28 -5.19
C GLY A 27 7.70 -9.51 -5.39
N GLU A 28 7.14 -9.60 -6.59
CA GLU A 28 6.00 -8.77 -7.01
C GLU A 28 4.76 -9.64 -7.26
N VAL A 29 3.66 -9.31 -6.57
CA VAL A 29 2.40 -10.08 -6.67
C VAL A 29 1.88 -10.13 -8.10
N ALA A 30 2.04 -9.05 -8.86
CA ALA A 30 1.53 -8.94 -10.22
C ALA A 30 2.32 -9.73 -11.29
N PHE A 31 3.45 -10.32 -10.94
CA PHE A 31 4.37 -10.93 -11.91
C PHE A 31 4.82 -12.35 -11.54
N LEU A 32 4.66 -12.77 -10.29
CA LEU A 32 5.02 -14.12 -9.86
C LEU A 32 3.90 -15.11 -10.15
N LEU A 33 4.29 -16.32 -10.59
CA LEU A 33 3.37 -17.44 -10.75
C LEU A 33 2.83 -17.89 -9.39
N GLU A 34 3.63 -17.80 -8.33
CA GLU A 34 3.26 -18.14 -6.95
C GLU A 34 3.49 -16.94 -6.03
N PRO A 35 2.57 -15.96 -6.02
CA PRO A 35 2.79 -14.70 -5.32
C PRO A 35 2.58 -14.82 -3.81
N ASP A 36 3.38 -14.10 -3.02
CA ASP A 36 3.07 -13.82 -1.61
C ASP A 36 2.04 -12.69 -1.53
N LEU A 37 0.79 -13.03 -1.21
CA LEU A 37 -0.35 -12.09 -1.21
C LEU A 37 -0.22 -11.00 -0.15
N LYS A 38 0.58 -11.24 0.88
CA LYS A 38 0.72 -10.34 2.02
C LYS A 38 1.96 -9.48 1.88
N GLU A 39 3.11 -10.12 1.72
CA GLU A 39 4.40 -9.48 1.80
C GLU A 39 4.94 -9.06 0.42
N GLY A 40 4.41 -9.57 -0.70
CA GLY A 40 4.83 -9.13 -2.03
C GLY A 40 4.61 -7.63 -2.31
N ARG A 41 5.32 -7.08 -3.29
CA ARG A 41 5.05 -5.74 -3.83
C ARG A 41 3.66 -5.69 -4.44
N GLY A 42 2.86 -4.70 -4.05
CA GLY A 42 1.44 -4.66 -4.34
C GLY A 42 0.58 -5.51 -3.40
N GLY A 43 1.16 -6.19 -2.41
CA GLY A 43 0.46 -7.03 -1.45
C GLY A 43 -0.21 -6.28 -0.30
N LEU A 44 -0.92 -7.00 0.57
CA LEU A 44 -1.69 -6.44 1.68
C LEU A 44 -0.85 -5.58 2.64
N ARG A 45 0.45 -5.87 2.79
CA ARG A 45 1.38 -5.12 3.64
C ARG A 45 1.71 -3.73 3.08
N ASP A 46 1.62 -3.53 1.76
CA ASP A 46 1.77 -2.20 1.15
C ASP A 46 0.63 -1.28 1.58
N VAL A 47 -0.62 -1.77 1.54
CA VAL A 47 -1.81 -1.00 1.97
C VAL A 47 -1.69 -0.59 3.44
N GLN A 48 -1.22 -1.48 4.31
CA GLN A 48 -1.02 -1.12 5.73
C GLN A 48 0.12 -0.11 5.93
N SER A 49 1.18 -0.21 5.13
CA SER A 49 2.30 0.73 5.17
C SER A 49 1.85 2.12 4.69
N LEU A 50 1.00 2.18 3.67
CA LEU A 50 0.33 3.40 3.23
C LEU A 50 -0.49 4.02 4.37
N GLN A 51 -1.36 3.25 5.00
CA GLN A 51 -2.18 3.74 6.13
C GLN A 51 -1.31 4.29 7.28
N TRP A 52 -0.18 3.66 7.59
CA TRP A 52 0.76 4.19 8.59
C TRP A 52 1.44 5.48 8.13
N ALA A 53 1.86 5.57 6.87
CA ALA A 53 2.42 6.79 6.31
C ALA A 53 1.42 7.96 6.37
N CYS A 54 0.17 7.72 6.00
CA CYS A 54 -0.93 8.69 6.08
C CYS A 54 -1.15 9.18 7.52
N ARG A 55 -1.15 8.27 8.50
CA ARG A 55 -1.24 8.64 9.92
C ARG A 55 -0.06 9.47 10.40
N ALA A 56 1.12 9.35 9.78
CA ALA A 56 2.28 10.18 10.11
C ALA A 56 2.11 11.61 9.59
N ARG A 57 1.53 11.75 8.40
CA ARG A 57 1.30 13.01 7.69
C ARG A 57 0.04 12.91 6.82
N GLU A 58 -1.01 13.61 7.22
CA GLU A 58 -2.32 13.61 6.55
C GLU A 58 -2.26 14.12 5.10
N MET A 59 -1.25 14.91 4.72
CA MET A 59 -1.10 15.40 3.34
C MET A 59 -0.56 14.36 2.35
N LEU A 60 -0.10 13.20 2.82
CA LEU A 60 0.43 12.15 1.94
C LEU A 60 -0.69 11.39 1.20
N TRP A 61 -1.94 11.53 1.66
CA TRP A 61 -3.10 10.86 1.11
C TRP A 61 -4.39 11.53 1.59
N GLN A 62 -5.26 11.94 0.67
CA GLN A 62 -6.46 12.70 1.02
C GLN A 62 -7.75 11.87 1.21
N GLY A 63 -7.66 10.54 1.22
CA GLY A 63 -8.75 9.68 1.70
C GLY A 63 -10.02 9.71 0.84
N ASP A 64 -10.05 8.84 -0.18
CA ASP A 64 -11.08 7.84 -0.48
C ASP A 64 -10.66 7.30 -1.86
N ASP A 65 -9.84 6.26 -1.83
CA ASP A 65 -9.41 5.59 -3.06
C ASP A 65 -10.14 4.27 -3.09
N GLU A 66 -11.37 4.32 -3.57
CA GLU A 66 -12.23 3.16 -3.79
C GLU A 66 -11.47 2.08 -4.55
N ALA A 67 -10.70 2.46 -5.57
CA ALA A 67 -9.86 1.52 -6.31
C ALA A 67 -8.79 0.82 -5.44
N LEU A 68 -8.21 1.51 -4.44
CA LEU A 68 -7.26 0.88 -3.51
C LEU A 68 -7.97 -0.07 -2.55
N GLN A 69 -9.18 0.30 -2.11
CA GLN A 69 -9.99 -0.54 -1.24
C GLN A 69 -10.47 -1.80 -1.97
N ASP A 70 -10.99 -1.66 -3.19
CA ASP A 70 -11.38 -2.77 -4.06
C ASP A 70 -10.20 -3.71 -4.32
N ALA A 71 -9.03 -3.15 -4.66
CA ALA A 71 -7.82 -3.94 -4.85
C ALA A 71 -7.37 -4.67 -3.56
N TYR A 72 -7.49 -4.01 -2.42
CA TYR A 72 -7.22 -4.64 -1.12
C TYR A 72 -8.17 -5.81 -0.85
N ASP A 73 -9.46 -5.64 -1.13
CA ASP A 73 -10.49 -6.64 -0.90
C ASP A 73 -10.31 -7.88 -1.79
N VAL A 74 -9.87 -7.70 -3.05
CA VAL A 74 -9.49 -8.81 -3.94
C VAL A 74 -8.37 -9.66 -3.33
N LEU A 75 -7.26 -9.04 -2.90
CA LEU A 75 -6.15 -9.77 -2.28
C LEU A 75 -6.54 -10.40 -0.94
N LEU A 76 -7.37 -9.70 -0.16
CA LEU A 76 -7.81 -10.19 1.15
C LEU A 76 -8.70 -11.43 0.99
N ALA A 77 -9.64 -11.41 0.04
CA ALA A 77 -10.52 -12.53 -0.24
C ALA A 77 -9.72 -13.77 -0.67
N ALA A 78 -8.76 -13.63 -1.59
CA ALA A 78 -7.89 -14.73 -2.01
C ALA A 78 -7.07 -15.30 -0.85
N ARG A 79 -6.53 -14.44 0.02
CA ARG A 79 -5.78 -14.89 1.21
C ARG A 79 -6.67 -15.63 2.21
N VAL A 80 -7.88 -15.14 2.45
CA VAL A 80 -8.84 -15.79 3.34
C VAL A 80 -9.19 -17.18 2.82
N GLU A 81 -9.47 -17.31 1.52
CA GLU A 81 -9.78 -18.62 0.94
C GLU A 81 -8.57 -19.56 0.92
N LEU A 82 -7.37 -19.05 0.66
CA LEU A 82 -6.14 -19.84 0.79
C LEU A 82 -5.98 -20.42 2.20
N HIS A 83 -6.17 -19.59 3.23
CA HIS A 83 -6.09 -20.04 4.63
C HIS A 83 -7.20 -21.03 4.97
N ARG A 84 -8.44 -20.78 4.51
CA ARG A 84 -9.58 -21.66 4.75
C ARG A 84 -9.40 -23.04 4.12
N ARG A 85 -8.84 -23.09 2.91
CA ARG A 85 -8.62 -24.35 2.16
C ARG A 85 -7.46 -25.15 2.72
N THR A 86 -6.33 -24.49 2.97
CA THR A 86 -5.11 -25.18 3.42
C THR A 86 -5.12 -25.49 4.92
N GLY A 87 -5.94 -24.78 5.70
CA GLY A 87 -5.90 -24.83 7.17
C GLY A 87 -4.60 -24.27 7.76
N ARG A 88 -3.80 -23.57 6.95
CA ARG A 88 -2.46 -23.06 7.30
C ARG A 88 -2.45 -21.55 7.21
N MET A 89 -1.52 -20.94 7.95
CA MET A 89 -1.30 -19.49 7.94
C MET A 89 -0.35 -19.04 6.80
N GLY A 90 -0.21 -19.84 5.74
CA GLY A 90 0.69 -19.55 4.62
C GLY A 90 0.14 -18.44 3.73
N ASP A 91 0.99 -17.51 3.31
CA ASP A 91 0.57 -16.33 2.53
C ASP A 91 0.96 -16.42 1.03
N VAL A 92 1.68 -17.48 0.63
CA VAL A 92 2.07 -17.75 -0.75
C VAL A 92 0.99 -18.58 -1.45
N LEU A 93 0.44 -18.04 -2.54
CA LEU A 93 -0.53 -18.73 -3.39
C LEU A 93 0.21 -19.65 -4.37
N VAL A 94 0.54 -20.85 -3.92
CA VAL A 94 1.19 -21.89 -4.75
C VAL A 94 0.28 -22.35 -5.88
N LEU A 95 0.87 -22.83 -6.97
CA LEU A 95 0.16 -23.17 -8.20
C LEU A 95 -0.97 -24.18 -7.96
N GLU A 96 -0.73 -25.18 -7.10
CA GLU A 96 -1.71 -26.24 -6.81
C GLU A 96 -2.97 -25.74 -6.09
N GLU A 97 -2.89 -24.59 -5.41
CA GLU A 97 -4.03 -24.02 -4.69
C GLU A 97 -4.85 -23.03 -5.54
N GLN A 98 -4.34 -22.60 -6.71
CA GLN A 98 -4.96 -21.52 -7.49
C GLN A 98 -6.36 -21.87 -7.99
N ASP A 99 -6.54 -23.02 -8.64
CA ASP A 99 -7.87 -23.50 -9.06
C ASP A 99 -8.82 -23.67 -7.88
N GLY A 100 -8.27 -24.11 -6.75
CA GLY A 100 -9.00 -24.28 -5.53
C GLY A 100 -9.53 -22.96 -4.95
N VAL A 101 -8.67 -21.96 -4.87
CA VAL A 101 -9.03 -20.62 -4.40
C VAL A 101 -9.99 -19.97 -5.39
N ALA A 102 -9.77 -20.12 -6.71
CA ALA A 102 -10.67 -19.60 -7.73
C ALA A 102 -12.10 -20.14 -7.57
N GLY A 103 -12.24 -21.47 -7.48
CA GLY A 103 -13.55 -22.09 -7.29
C GLY A 103 -14.24 -21.70 -5.97
N ALA A 104 -13.47 -21.45 -4.91
CA ALA A 104 -14.03 -21.01 -3.63
C ALA A 104 -14.52 -19.56 -3.64
N LEU A 105 -13.88 -18.69 -4.43
CA LEU A 105 -14.30 -17.31 -4.65
C LEU A 105 -15.39 -17.18 -5.72
N GLY A 106 -15.73 -18.26 -6.42
CA GLY A 106 -16.69 -18.23 -7.53
C GLY A 106 -16.14 -17.58 -8.80
N VAL A 107 -14.80 -17.49 -8.94
CA VAL A 107 -14.14 -17.09 -10.19
C VAL A 107 -14.02 -18.31 -11.12
N ALA A 108 -13.95 -18.08 -12.43
CA ALA A 108 -14.07 -19.15 -13.42
C ALA A 108 -12.93 -20.18 -13.31
N ASP A 109 -11.69 -19.72 -13.21
CA ASP A 109 -10.50 -20.56 -13.16
C ASP A 109 -9.29 -19.82 -12.52
N ALA A 110 -8.16 -20.52 -12.41
CA ALA A 110 -6.91 -19.96 -11.92
C ALA A 110 -6.42 -18.75 -12.74
N ASP A 111 -6.61 -18.74 -14.06
CA ASP A 111 -6.14 -17.64 -14.92
C ASP A 111 -6.92 -16.35 -14.64
N ASP A 112 -8.24 -16.43 -14.49
CA ASP A 112 -9.09 -15.30 -14.12
C ASP A 112 -8.79 -14.81 -12.70
N LEU A 113 -8.54 -15.72 -11.74
CA LEU A 113 -8.06 -15.36 -10.40
C LEU A 113 -6.74 -14.59 -10.48
N MET A 114 -5.73 -15.15 -11.16
CA MET A 114 -4.39 -14.56 -11.25
C MET A 114 -4.41 -13.22 -11.98
N ARG A 115 -5.27 -13.05 -13.00
CA ARG A 115 -5.50 -11.76 -13.66
C ARG A 115 -6.03 -10.71 -12.67
N GLY A 116 -7.07 -11.05 -11.90
CA GLY A 116 -7.63 -10.16 -10.88
C GLY A 116 -6.62 -9.78 -9.79
N LEU A 117 -5.82 -10.75 -9.32
CA LEU A 117 -4.75 -10.51 -8.35
C LEU A 117 -3.68 -9.57 -8.91
N ALA A 118 -3.29 -9.75 -10.18
CA ALA A 118 -2.29 -8.90 -10.82
C ALA A 118 -2.79 -7.46 -11.04
N GLU A 119 -4.05 -7.29 -11.42
CA GLU A 119 -4.69 -5.97 -11.55
C GLU A 119 -4.74 -5.24 -10.21
N ALA A 120 -5.23 -5.91 -9.16
CA ALA A 120 -5.26 -5.36 -7.80
C ALA A 120 -3.85 -4.98 -7.30
N ALA A 121 -2.87 -5.86 -7.47
CA ALA A 121 -1.49 -5.61 -7.06
C ALA A 121 -0.83 -4.44 -7.81
N ARG A 122 -1.16 -4.20 -9.08
CA ARG A 122 -0.68 -3.03 -9.84
C ARG A 122 -1.25 -1.73 -9.31
N ILE A 123 -2.53 -1.71 -8.93
CA ILE A 123 -3.16 -0.55 -8.29
C ILE A 123 -2.44 -0.24 -6.97
N ILE A 124 -2.28 -1.24 -6.10
CA ILE A 124 -1.64 -1.06 -4.80
C ILE A 124 -0.19 -0.61 -4.95
N SER A 125 0.59 -1.26 -5.82
CA SER A 125 2.01 -0.92 -6.02
C SER A 125 2.19 0.47 -6.61
N PHE A 126 1.31 0.90 -7.53
CA PHE A 126 1.32 2.27 -8.05
C PHE A 126 1.10 3.30 -6.92
N ARG A 127 0.11 3.07 -6.05
CA ARG A 127 -0.17 3.97 -4.91
C ARG A 127 0.94 3.96 -3.87
N SER A 128 1.51 2.78 -3.62
CA SER A 128 2.68 2.60 -2.74
C SER A 128 3.86 3.43 -3.26
N ASP A 129 4.24 3.25 -4.52
CA ASP A 129 5.36 3.96 -5.14
C ASP A 129 5.20 5.48 -5.12
N ASP A 130 4.00 5.98 -5.47
CA ASP A 130 3.74 7.41 -5.46
C ASP A 130 3.88 7.99 -4.04
N THR A 131 3.37 7.28 -3.03
CA THR A 131 3.49 7.68 -1.63
C THR A 131 4.95 7.72 -1.18
N TRP A 132 5.74 6.68 -1.45
CA TRP A 132 7.15 6.64 -1.06
C TRP A 132 7.98 7.68 -1.79
N ARG A 133 7.66 7.97 -3.06
CA ARG A 133 8.25 9.08 -3.81
C ARG A 133 7.98 10.43 -3.13
N ARG A 134 6.72 10.70 -2.74
CA ARG A 134 6.33 11.93 -2.02
C ARG A 134 7.01 12.05 -0.66
N VAL A 135 7.10 10.95 0.09
CA VAL A 135 7.85 10.89 1.35
C VAL A 135 9.32 11.26 1.12
N GLY A 136 9.98 10.65 0.13
CA GLY A 136 11.36 10.95 -0.23
C GLY A 136 11.56 12.44 -0.60
N MET A 137 10.67 13.01 -1.40
CA MET A 137 10.71 14.43 -1.76
C MET A 137 10.53 15.35 -0.53
N THR A 138 9.61 15.01 0.35
CA THR A 138 9.31 15.78 1.57
C THR A 138 10.49 15.77 2.54
N LEU A 139 11.14 14.60 2.71
CA LEU A 139 12.32 14.45 3.55
C LEU A 139 13.51 15.24 3.02
N ARG A 140 13.76 15.22 1.70
CA ARG A 140 14.85 15.96 1.05
C ARG A 140 14.71 17.48 1.17
N ARG A 141 13.48 18.02 1.17
CA ARG A 141 13.22 19.47 1.30
C ARG A 141 13.31 20.01 2.73
N GLY A 142 13.45 19.13 3.73
CA GLY A 142 13.52 19.50 5.15
C GLY A 142 12.14 19.82 5.74
N ILE A 143 11.70 19.01 6.71
CA ILE A 143 10.36 19.10 7.34
C ILE A 143 10.15 20.44 8.08
N GLY A 144 11.23 21.13 8.47
CA GLY A 144 11.18 22.39 9.24
C GLY A 144 10.66 23.63 8.50
N ARG A 145 10.61 23.64 7.16
CA ARG A 145 10.04 24.79 6.41
C ARG A 145 8.51 24.78 6.32
N PHE A 146 7.85 23.67 6.67
CA PHE A 146 6.39 23.54 6.64
C PHE A 146 5.68 24.05 7.90
N SER A 147 6.41 24.63 8.87
CA SER A 147 5.83 25.31 10.04
C SER A 147 5.44 26.78 9.76
N ARG A 148 5.57 27.27 8.52
CA ARG A 148 5.04 28.59 8.16
C ARG A 148 3.57 28.44 7.73
N ARG A 149 2.71 28.64 8.74
CA ARG A 149 1.27 28.87 8.65
C ARG A 149 0.89 29.61 7.37
N ASP A 150 -0.16 29.13 6.70
CA ASP A 150 -1.02 29.93 5.84
C ASP A 150 -1.28 31.28 6.54
N ARG A 151 -0.68 32.35 6.01
CA ARG A 151 -0.84 33.69 6.57
C ARG A 151 -1.91 34.39 5.75
N ALA A 152 -3.05 34.67 6.38
CA ALA A 152 -4.06 35.53 5.78
C ALA A 152 -3.46 36.91 5.50
N LEU A 153 -3.38 37.27 4.23
CA LEU A 153 -2.88 38.59 3.79
C LEU A 153 -4.02 39.60 3.71
N ALA A 154 -5.23 39.13 3.37
CA ALA A 154 -6.47 39.92 3.28
C ALA A 154 -7.71 38.99 3.35
N PRO A 155 -8.94 39.52 3.54
CA PRO A 155 -10.15 38.71 3.46
C PRO A 155 -10.26 38.01 2.11
N GLY A 156 -10.22 36.67 2.11
CA GLY A 156 -10.31 35.84 0.91
C GLY A 156 -8.98 35.53 0.20
N ALA A 157 -7.83 36.03 0.68
CA ALA A 157 -6.52 35.73 0.09
C ALA A 157 -5.60 35.03 1.09
N VAL A 158 -5.25 33.78 0.79
CA VAL A 158 -4.31 32.97 1.57
C VAL A 158 -3.05 32.79 0.75
N LEU A 159 -1.90 33.16 1.32
CA LEU A 159 -0.60 32.90 0.71
C LEU A 159 -0.23 31.44 0.96
N ARG A 160 -0.11 30.66 -0.11
CA ARG A 160 0.29 29.25 -0.03
C ARG A 160 1.59 29.08 -0.79
N ASP A 161 2.64 28.65 -0.09
CA ASP A 161 3.97 28.40 -0.69
C ASP A 161 4.63 29.60 -1.42
N GLY A 162 4.17 30.84 -1.14
CA GLY A 162 4.79 32.05 -1.71
C GLY A 162 4.25 32.48 -3.07
N GLU A 163 3.15 31.88 -3.53
CA GLU A 163 2.29 32.37 -4.62
C GLU A 163 0.88 32.69 -4.11
#